data_AF-A0A923D455-F1
#
_entry.id   AF-A0A923D455-F1
#
_cell.length_a   1.000
_cell.length_b   1.000
_cell.length_c   1.000
_cell.angle_alpha   90.00
_cell.angle_beta   90.00
_cell.angle_gamma   90.00
#
_symmetry.space_group_name_H-M   'P 1'
#
loop_
_entity.id
_entity.type
_entity.pdbx_description
1 polymer ?
#
loop_
_entity_poly.entity_id
_entity_poly.type
_entity_poly.pdbx_seq_one_letter_code
_entity_poly.pdbx_strand_id
1 'polypeptide(L)' 'MRFDIARSGSGLTYEIRHIVAVANKLKEYGVEVFWENIGDPVSKGEKIPDWMKEVLIDIMGDDLSYAYSPTKGMNET' A
#
# COMPACT_ATOMS: atom_id res chain seq x y z
N MET A 1 20.77 -29.83 7.06
CA MET A 1 21.17 -28.42 7.26
C MET A 1 20.15 -27.55 6.55
N ARG A 2 19.45 -26.67 7.26
CA ARG A 2 18.52 -25.70 6.68
C ARG A 2 19.36 -24.55 6.11
N PHE A 3 19.26 -24.31 4.81
CA PHE A 3 19.89 -23.14 4.19
C PHE A 3 19.05 -21.92 4.59
N ASP A 4 19.66 -20.96 5.28
CA ASP A 4 19.03 -19.67 5.50
C ASP A 4 19.01 -18.91 4.17
N ILE A 5 17.80 -18.72 3.62
CA ILE A 5 17.57 -17.99 2.37
C ILE A 5 18.00 -16.52 2.51
N ALA A 6 17.94 -15.97 3.73
CA ALA A 6 18.45 -14.66 4.07
C ALA A 6 19.59 -14.82 5.10
N ARG A 7 20.81 -14.39 4.73
CA ARG A 7 21.94 -14.39 5.66
C ARG A 7 21.63 -13.48 6.86
N SER A 8 21.74 -14.03 8.06
CA SER A 8 21.69 -13.27 9.31
C SER A 8 22.66 -12.09 9.25
N GLY A 9 22.15 -10.87 9.14
CA GLY A 9 22.92 -9.63 9.00
C GLY A 9 22.57 -8.77 7.78
N SER A 10 21.93 -9.33 6.75
CA SER A 10 21.28 -8.54 5.69
C SER A 10 19.78 -8.58 5.94
N GLY A 11 19.21 -7.47 6.43
CA GLY A 11 17.77 -7.34 6.63
C GLY A 11 16.99 -7.58 5.32
N LEU A 12 15.71 -7.90 5.44
CA LEU A 12 14.81 -7.92 4.28
C LEU A 12 14.69 -6.49 3.75
N THR A 13 15.14 -6.25 2.52
CA THR A 13 14.99 -4.95 1.86
C THR A 13 13.80 -5.00 0.90
N TYR A 14 12.89 -4.02 1.04
CA TYR A 14 11.75 -3.85 0.15
C TYR A 14 12.09 -2.85 -0.97
N GLU A 15 12.71 -3.36 -2.03
CA GLU A 15 13.38 -2.57 -3.07
C GLU A 15 12.46 -1.67 -3.91
N ILE A 16 11.16 -1.96 -4.01
CA ILE A 16 10.22 -1.24 -4.89
C ILE A 16 10.18 0.28 -4.59
N ARG A 17 10.42 0.66 -3.32
CA ARG A 17 10.47 2.08 -2.90
C ARG A 17 11.88 2.63 -2.75
N HIS A 18 12.93 1.82 -2.87
CA HIS A 18 14.31 2.27 -2.70
C HIS A 18 14.73 3.26 -3.79
N ILE A 19 14.23 3.08 -5.03
CA ILE A 19 14.46 3.99 -6.16
C ILE A 19 13.91 5.42 -5.93
N VAL A 20 12.95 5.60 -5.01
CA VAL A 20 12.29 6.89 -4.76
C VAL A 20 13.28 7.95 -4.27
N ALA A 21 14.25 7.56 -3.43
CA ALA A 21 15.26 8.49 -2.92
C ALA A 21 16.16 9.05 -4.04
N VAL A 22 16.56 8.19 -4.98
CA VAL A 22 17.36 8.58 -6.14
C VAL A 22 16.55 9.47 -7.07
N ALA A 23 15.31 9.09 -7.38
CA ALA A 23 14.42 9.86 -8.22
C ALA A 23 14.10 11.25 -7.63
N ASN A 24 13.89 11.37 -6.32
CA ASN A 24 13.71 12.66 -5.66
C ASN A 24 14.94 13.56 -5.81
N LYS A 25 16.14 12.99 -5.65
CA LYS A 25 17.39 13.73 -5.88
C LYS A 25 17.49 14.21 -7.33
N LEU A 26 17.11 13.39 -8.32
CA LEU A 26 17.09 13.81 -9.73
C LEU A 26 16.11 14.96 -9.99
N LYS A 27 14.93 14.95 -9.34
CA LYS A 27 13.96 16.05 -9.43
C LYS A 27 14.53 17.38 -8.92
N GLU A 28 15.37 17.36 -7.88
CA GLU A 28 16.05 18.57 -7.38
C GLU A 28 16.96 19.22 -8.44
N TYR A 29 17.49 18.43 -9.37
CA TYR A 29 18.28 18.91 -10.52
C TYR A 29 17.42 19.24 -11.76
N GLY A 30 16.10 19.28 -11.63
CA GLY A 30 15.18 19.61 -12.71
C GLY A 30 14.85 18.47 -13.68
N VAL A 31 15.20 17.22 -13.33
CA VAL A 31 14.83 16.05 -14.12
C VAL A 31 13.37 15.70 -13.86
N GLU A 32 12.57 15.62 -14.92
CA GLU A 32 11.21 15.12 -14.84
C GLU A 32 11.22 13.60 -14.58
N VAL A 33 10.38 13.15 -13.66
CA VAL A 33 10.27 11.74 -13.26
C VAL A 33 8.84 11.27 -13.43
N PHE A 34 8.67 10.19 -14.20
CA PHE A 34 7.42 9.44 -14.32
C PHE A 34 7.46 8.22 -13.38
N TRP A 35 6.49 8.13 -12.47
CA TRP A 35 6.46 7.11 -11.42
C TRP A 35 5.71 5.86 -11.89
N GLU A 36 6.43 4.92 -12.52
CA GLU A 36 5.90 3.61 -12.94
C GLU A 36 6.27 2.47 -11.98
N ASN A 37 6.94 2.78 -10.87
CA ASN A 37 7.40 1.78 -9.90
C ASN A 37 6.33 1.33 -8.90
N ILE A 38 5.23 2.07 -8.72
CA ILE A 38 4.15 1.75 -7.78
C ILE A 38 2.84 1.56 -8.55
N GLY A 39 2.23 0.38 -8.38
CA GLY A 39 0.91 0.05 -8.91
C GLY A 39 -0.24 0.56 -8.04
N ASP A 40 -0.21 1.84 -7.65
CA ASP A 40 -1.32 2.48 -6.95
C ASP A 40 -2.36 2.99 -7.97
N PRO A 41 -3.53 2.34 -8.09
CA PRO A 41 -4.52 2.69 -9.11
C PRO A 41 -5.04 4.12 -8.95
N VAL A 42 -5.18 4.63 -7.72
CA VAL A 42 -5.69 5.99 -7.48
C VAL A 42 -4.69 7.03 -7.97
N SER A 43 -3.40 6.83 -7.67
CA SER A 43 -2.32 7.66 -8.21
C SER A 43 -2.23 7.58 -9.75
N LYS A 44 -2.77 6.52 -10.36
CA LYS A 44 -2.87 6.33 -11.82
C LYS A 44 -4.16 6.88 -12.43
N GLY A 45 -5.04 7.48 -11.62
CA GLY A 45 -6.25 8.16 -12.07
C GLY A 45 -7.53 7.32 -11.96
N GLU A 46 -7.45 6.09 -11.43
CA GLU A 46 -8.65 5.32 -11.12
C GLU A 46 -9.44 5.99 -10.01
N LYS A 47 -10.77 5.97 -10.14
CA LYS A 47 -11.69 6.51 -9.15
C LYS A 47 -12.43 5.38 -8.49
N ILE A 48 -12.47 5.40 -7.16
CA ILE A 48 -13.34 4.50 -6.40
C ILE A 48 -14.80 4.84 -6.73
N PRO A 49 -15.62 3.85 -7.13
CA PRO A 49 -17.05 4.04 -7.36
C PRO A 49 -17.77 4.63 -6.14
N ASP A 50 -18.79 5.44 -6.36
CA ASP A 50 -19.46 6.15 -5.26
C ASP A 50 -20.18 5.21 -4.31
N TRP A 51 -20.81 4.13 -4.81
CA TRP A 51 -21.45 3.13 -3.97
C TRP A 51 -20.49 2.48 -2.96
N MET A 52 -19.21 2.31 -3.30
CA MET A 52 -18.22 1.76 -2.35
C MET A 52 -17.95 2.75 -1.21
N LYS A 53 -17.95 4.06 -1.50
CA LYS A 53 -17.77 5.10 -0.49
C LYS A 53 -19.00 5.20 0.41
N GLU A 54 -20.19 5.09 -0.17
CA GLU A 54 -21.46 5.07 0.58
C GLU A 54 -21.49 3.91 1.58
N VAL A 55 -21.14 2.70 1.14
CA VAL A 55 -21.04 1.53 2.04
C VAL A 55 -20.07 1.78 3.20
N LEU A 56 -18.89 2.38 2.94
CA LEU A 56 -17.95 2.71 4.01
C LEU A 56 -18.51 3.76 4.98
N ILE A 57 -19.19 4.79 4.47
CA ILE A 57 -19.81 5.84 5.30
C ILE A 57 -20.85 5.23 6.24
N ASP A 58 -21.67 4.31 5.73
CA ASP A 58 -22.69 3.63 6.54
C ASP A 58 -22.05 2.77 7.64
N ILE A 59 -21.04 1.96 7.29
CA ILE A 59 -20.30 1.11 8.25
C ILE A 59 -19.63 1.96 9.34
N MET A 60 -19.09 3.12 8.99
CA MET A 60 -18.43 4.03 9.93
C MET A 60 -19.39 4.59 11.00
N GLY A 61 -20.70 4.60 10.74
CA GLY A 61 -21.72 5.05 11.69
C GLY A 61 -22.06 4.04 12.79
N ASP A 62 -21.62 2.78 12.66
CA ASP A 62 -21.86 1.72 13.65
C ASP A 62 -20.64 1.55 14.56
N ASP A 63 -20.83 1.74 15.88
CA ASP A 63 -19.78 1.58 16.89
C ASP A 63 -19.19 0.16 16.90
N LEU A 64 -19.96 -0.87 16.52
CA LEU A 64 -19.47 -2.25 16.45
C LEU A 64 -18.41 -2.44 15.36
N SER A 65 -18.40 -1.61 14.31
CA SER A 65 -17.39 -1.65 13.25
C SER A 65 -15.97 -1.37 13.75
N TYR A 66 -15.83 -0.78 14.94
CA TYR A 66 -14.53 -0.52 15.58
C TYR A 66 -14.11 -1.61 16.57
N ALA A 67 -14.98 -2.59 16.85
CA ALA A 67 -14.66 -3.73 17.70
C ALA A 67 -13.81 -4.77 16.95
N TYR A 68 -13.25 -5.73 17.69
CA TYR A 68 -12.46 -6.81 17.09
C TYR A 68 -13.31 -7.69 16.15
N SER A 69 -12.81 -7.87 14.93
CA SER A 69 -13.34 -8.83 13.97
C SER A 69 -12.78 -10.25 14.21
N PRO A 70 -13.37 -11.29 13.58
CA PRO A 70 -12.74 -12.60 13.53
C PRO A 70 -11.33 -12.53 12.92
N THR A 71 -10.45 -13.43 13.34
CA THR A 71 -9.02 -13.44 12.94
C THR A 71 -8.79 -13.51 11.43
N LYS A 72 -9.74 -14.06 10.67
CA LYS A 72 -9.67 -14.20 9.22
C LYS A 72 -10.40 -13.08 8.45
N GLY A 73 -10.96 -12.10 9.15
CA GLY A 73 -11.89 -11.12 8.59
C GLY A 73 -13.35 -11.53 8.74
N MET A 74 -14.25 -10.61 8.39
CA MET A 74 -15.69 -10.85 8.39
C MET A 74 -16.06 -11.90 7.33
N ASN A 75 -17.02 -12.78 7.65
CA ASN A 75 -17.50 -13.80 6.72
C ASN A 75 -18.58 -13.27 5.75
N GLU A 76 -19.27 -12.20 6.13
CA GLU A 76 -20.32 -11.59 5.32
C GLU A 76 -19.70 -10.54 4.39
N THR A 77 -20.12 -10.57 3.12
CA THR A 77 -19.85 -9.58 2.07
C THR A 77 -21.10 -8.81 1.74
#